data_AF-A0A8T0DA98-F1
#
_entry.id   AF-A0A8T0DA98-F1
#
_cell.length_a   1.000
_cell.length_b   1.000
_cell.length_c   1.000
_cell.angle_alpha   90.00
_cell.angle_beta   90.00
_cell.angle_gamma   90.00
#
_symmetry.space_group_name_H-M   'P 1'
#
loop_
_entity.id
_entity.type
_entity.pdbx_description
1 polymer ?
#
loop_
_entity_poly.entity_id
_entity_poly.type
_entity_poly.pdbx_seq_one_letter_code
_entity_poly.pdbx_strand_id
1 'polypeptide(L)'
;MATRIQAAWRACMARRQCMHLRKRATKPTDPKVCQQRLLHRIHGLNSSIIHLCGSGAHDDEVVQILREADSAMEQSESAMHQLDLKLNRMKHSEDVILSPNEWSHAWRCHLQRGTSTCPICLCTWTANRERVLLSCSHTFHAVCLEQLELMRGKGLDDEQQTVIISCPICRWAGYRKRKIPGLDGLMLG
;
A
#
# COMPACT_ATOMS: atom_id res chain seq x y z
N MET A 1 -21.45 -34.78 66.51
CA MET A 1 -21.79 -35.21 65.13
C MET A 1 -22.48 -34.13 64.28
N ALA A 2 -23.39 -33.32 64.84
CA ALA A 2 -24.16 -32.29 64.10
C ALA A 2 -23.30 -31.23 63.36
N THR A 3 -22.18 -30.81 63.94
CA THR A 3 -21.30 -29.78 63.36
C THR A 3 -20.62 -30.21 62.06
N ARG A 4 -20.29 -31.50 61.89
CA ARG A 4 -19.69 -32.04 60.67
C ARG A 4 -20.69 -32.08 59.51
N ILE A 5 -21.95 -32.44 59.80
CA ILE A 5 -23.03 -32.48 58.82
C ILE A 5 -23.37 -31.06 58.35
N GLN A 6 -23.48 -30.11 59.29
CA GLN A 6 -23.72 -28.70 58.97
C GLN A 6 -22.58 -28.09 58.15
N ALA A 7 -21.32 -28.40 58.47
CA ALA A 7 -20.17 -27.95 57.70
C ALA A 7 -20.18 -28.50 56.27
N ALA A 8 -20.51 -29.78 56.09
CA ALA A 8 -20.61 -30.40 54.77
C ALA A 8 -21.73 -29.79 53.91
N TRP A 9 -22.90 -29.54 54.51
CA TRP A 9 -24.02 -28.89 53.83
C TRP A 9 -23.68 -27.44 53.42
N ARG A 10 -23.11 -26.64 54.33
CA ARG A 10 -22.67 -25.27 54.04
C ARG A 10 -21.62 -25.24 52.92
N ALA A 11 -20.67 -26.18 52.93
CA ALA A 11 -19.67 -26.29 51.88
C ALA A 11 -20.29 -26.66 50.52
N CYS A 12 -21.31 -27.52 50.49
CA CYS A 12 -22.05 -27.87 49.28
C CYS A 12 -22.82 -26.66 48.72
N MET A 13 -23.52 -25.94 49.59
CA MET A 13 -24.27 -24.73 49.21
C MET A 13 -23.34 -23.63 48.69
N ALA A 14 -22.22 -23.37 49.38
CA ALA A 14 -21.21 -22.42 48.94
C ALA A 14 -20.64 -22.78 47.55
N ARG A 15 -20.36 -24.07 47.29
CA ARG A 15 -19.90 -24.53 45.97
C ARG A 15 -20.94 -24.29 44.87
N ARG A 16 -22.23 -24.56 45.14
CA ARG A 16 -23.31 -24.26 44.19
C ARG A 16 -23.39 -22.76 43.89
N GLN A 17 -23.32 -21.93 44.93
CA GLN A 17 -23.39 -20.47 44.79
C GLN A 17 -22.18 -19.91 44.02
N CYS A 18 -20.96 -20.38 44.32
CA CYS A 18 -19.75 -20.03 43.56
C CYS A 18 -19.83 -20.46 42.09
N MET A 19 -20.46 -21.59 41.77
CA MET A 19 -20.66 -22.04 40.39
C MET A 19 -21.55 -21.07 39.60
N HIS A 20 -22.65 -20.60 40.20
CA HIS A 20 -23.53 -19.60 39.58
C HIS A 20 -22.83 -18.25 39.40
N LEU A 21 -22.05 -17.81 40.39
CA LEU A 21 -21.28 -16.57 40.31
C LEU A 21 -20.16 -16.64 39.26
N ARG A 22 -19.49 -17.79 39.11
CA ARG A 22 -18.49 -18.03 38.06
C ARG A 22 -19.06 -17.94 36.64
N LYS A 23 -20.31 -18.36 36.44
CA LYS A 23 -21.00 -18.21 35.13
C LYS A 23 -21.34 -16.75 34.81
N ARG A 24 -21.64 -15.92 35.82
CA ARG A 24 -21.96 -14.49 35.68
C ARG A 24 -20.74 -13.57 35.72
N ALA A 25 -19.59 -14.07 36.15
CA ALA A 25 -18.35 -13.29 36.19
C ALA A 25 -18.00 -12.77 34.79
N THR A 26 -17.75 -11.47 34.69
CA THR A 26 -17.51 -10.75 33.42
C THR A 26 -16.16 -11.07 32.79
N LYS A 27 -15.19 -11.56 33.58
CA LYS A 27 -13.85 -11.92 33.09
C LYS A 27 -13.37 -13.25 33.70
N PRO A 28 -13.40 -14.36 32.94
CA PRO A 28 -12.76 -15.61 33.34
C PRO A 28 -11.26 -15.41 33.58
N THR A 29 -10.73 -16.02 34.65
CA THR A 29 -9.29 -16.02 34.94
C THR A 29 -8.51 -16.95 33.99
N ASP A 30 -9.16 -18.01 33.48
CA ASP A 30 -8.57 -18.98 32.55
C ASP A 30 -8.71 -18.50 31.09
N PRO A 31 -7.60 -18.33 30.35
CA PRO A 31 -7.60 -17.94 28.94
C PRO A 31 -8.46 -18.84 28.03
N LYS A 32 -8.48 -20.16 28.26
CA LYS A 32 -9.22 -21.11 27.41
C LYS A 32 -10.72 -20.96 27.59
N VAL A 33 -11.17 -20.73 28.82
CA VAL A 33 -12.58 -20.47 29.13
C VAL A 33 -13.03 -19.12 28.59
N CYS A 34 -12.14 -18.11 28.60
CA CYS A 34 -12.40 -16.82 27.96
C CYS A 34 -12.58 -16.99 26.44
N GLN A 35 -11.69 -17.71 25.78
CA GLN A 35 -11.76 -18.00 24.35
C GLN A 35 -13.06 -18.74 23.99
N GLN A 36 -13.41 -19.81 24.72
CA GLN A 36 -14.66 -20.54 24.48
C GLN A 36 -15.90 -19.66 24.66
N ARG A 37 -15.95 -18.82 25.70
CA ARG A 37 -17.07 -17.89 25.92
C ARG A 37 -17.17 -16.84 24.83
N LEU A 38 -16.05 -16.33 24.34
CA LEU A 38 -16.01 -15.39 23.23
C LEU A 38 -16.51 -16.04 21.94
N LEU A 39 -16.00 -17.23 21.60
CA LEU A 39 -16.42 -17.97 20.41
C LEU A 39 -17.92 -18.29 20.44
N HIS A 40 -18.45 -18.74 21.59
CA HIS A 40 -19.88 -18.97 21.75
C HIS A 40 -20.70 -17.69 21.55
N ARG A 41 -20.21 -16.54 22.01
CA ARG A 41 -20.88 -15.25 21.83
C ARG A 41 -20.85 -14.79 20.38
N ILE A 42 -19.71 -14.92 19.70
CA ILE A 42 -19.57 -14.62 18.27
C ILE A 42 -20.50 -15.50 17.46
N HIS A 43 -20.56 -16.80 17.76
CA HIS A 43 -21.48 -17.72 17.11
C HIS A 43 -22.93 -17.24 17.26
N GLY A 44 -23.37 -16.88 18.47
CA GLY A 44 -24.71 -16.37 18.70
C GLY A 44 -25.01 -15.09 17.92
N LEU A 45 -24.07 -14.14 17.85
CA LEU A 45 -24.20 -12.92 17.04
C LEU A 45 -24.29 -13.23 15.55
N ASN A 46 -23.43 -14.13 15.05
CA ASN A 46 -23.49 -14.58 13.66
C ASN A 46 -24.83 -15.25 13.34
N SER A 47 -25.35 -16.09 14.23
CA SER A 47 -26.69 -16.69 14.08
C SER A 47 -27.78 -15.63 14.00
N SER A 48 -27.71 -14.59 14.85
CA SER A 48 -28.65 -13.47 14.81
C SER A 48 -28.54 -12.66 13.52
N ILE A 49 -27.33 -12.39 13.04
CA ILE A 49 -27.09 -11.67 11.77
C ILE A 49 -27.65 -12.49 10.61
N ILE A 50 -27.33 -13.79 10.53
CA ILE A 50 -27.85 -14.69 9.50
C ILE A 50 -29.38 -14.72 9.52
N HIS A 51 -30.00 -14.73 10.69
CA HIS A 51 -31.46 -14.69 10.79
C HIS A 51 -32.05 -13.33 10.38
N LEU A 52 -31.39 -12.21 10.71
CA LEU A 52 -31.83 -10.87 10.34
C LEU A 52 -31.65 -10.60 8.83
N CYS A 53 -30.63 -11.20 8.22
CA CYS A 53 -30.40 -11.14 6.78
C CYS A 53 -31.26 -12.15 6.01
N GLY A 54 -31.45 -13.36 6.56
CA GLY A 54 -32.14 -14.48 5.90
C GLY A 54 -33.68 -14.45 5.97
N SER A 55 -34.28 -13.38 6.49
CA SER A 55 -35.72 -13.17 6.43
C SER A 55 -36.16 -12.53 5.10
N GLY A 56 -36.10 -13.31 4.03
CA GLY A 56 -36.99 -13.23 2.86
C GLY A 56 -36.64 -12.24 1.74
N ALA A 57 -36.60 -12.81 0.52
CA ALA A 57 -36.76 -12.18 -0.80
C ALA A 57 -35.63 -11.34 -1.42
N HIS A 58 -34.63 -10.88 -0.66
CA HIS A 58 -33.55 -10.01 -1.19
C HIS A 58 -32.14 -10.61 -1.10
N ASP A 59 -31.99 -11.83 -0.59
CA ASP A 59 -30.68 -12.50 -0.48
C ASP A 59 -30.02 -12.71 -1.85
N ASP A 60 -30.80 -13.11 -2.86
CA ASP A 60 -30.30 -13.29 -4.22
C ASP A 60 -29.84 -11.98 -4.85
N GLU A 61 -30.52 -10.86 -4.55
CA GLU A 61 -30.18 -9.53 -5.07
C GLU A 61 -28.88 -9.01 -4.43
N VAL A 62 -28.72 -9.16 -3.11
CA VAL A 62 -27.50 -8.76 -2.41
C VAL A 62 -26.31 -9.62 -2.84
N VAL A 63 -26.50 -10.93 -2.96
CA VAL A 63 -25.46 -11.85 -3.47
C VAL A 63 -25.09 -11.51 -4.91
N GLN A 64 -26.07 -11.15 -5.74
CA GLN A 64 -25.83 -10.74 -7.11
C GLN A 64 -25.02 -9.45 -7.19
N ILE A 65 -25.34 -8.43 -6.39
CA ILE A 65 -24.56 -7.18 -6.32
C ILE A 65 -23.13 -7.43 -5.87
N LEU A 66 -22.92 -8.28 -4.85
CA LEU A 66 -21.58 -8.62 -4.39
C LEU A 66 -20.77 -9.34 -5.48
N ARG A 67 -21.39 -10.26 -6.22
CA ARG A 67 -20.75 -10.92 -7.37
C ARG A 67 -20.41 -9.95 -8.49
N GLU A 68 -21.27 -8.98 -8.76
CA GLU A 68 -21.03 -7.94 -9.76
C GLU A 68 -19.87 -7.03 -9.34
N ALA A 69 -19.78 -6.66 -8.06
CA ALA A 69 -18.66 -5.91 -7.52
C ALA A 69 -17.33 -6.67 -7.62
N ASP A 70 -17.32 -7.95 -7.22
CA ASP A 70 -16.14 -8.81 -7.31
C ASP A 70 -15.69 -8.97 -8.78
N SER A 71 -16.64 -9.22 -9.70
CA SER A 71 -16.33 -9.34 -11.13
C SER A 71 -15.81 -8.03 -11.73
N ALA A 72 -16.37 -6.87 -11.33
CA ALA A 72 -15.90 -5.57 -11.77
C ALA A 72 -14.48 -5.26 -11.26
N MET A 73 -14.17 -5.68 -10.02
CA MET A 73 -12.83 -5.58 -9.46
C MET A 73 -11.85 -6.47 -10.22
N GLU A 74 -12.21 -7.74 -10.48
CA GLU A 74 -11.36 -8.68 -11.22
C GLU A 74 -11.09 -8.21 -12.66
N GLN A 75 -12.09 -7.61 -13.32
CA GLN A 75 -11.92 -7.00 -14.63
C GLN A 75 -10.97 -5.80 -14.58
N SER A 76 -11.11 -4.96 -13.55
CA SER A 76 -10.24 -3.79 -13.34
C SER A 76 -8.79 -4.22 -13.07
N GLU A 77 -8.59 -5.22 -12.22
CA GLU A 77 -7.28 -5.79 -11.91
C GLU A 77 -6.64 -6.41 -13.15
N SER A 78 -7.40 -7.19 -13.93
CA SER A 78 -6.94 -7.76 -15.18
C SER A 78 -6.53 -6.69 -16.20
N ALA A 79 -7.31 -5.61 -16.32
CA ALA A 79 -6.99 -4.50 -17.20
C ALA A 79 -5.72 -3.75 -16.75
N MET A 80 -5.58 -3.49 -15.45
CA MET A 80 -4.39 -2.88 -14.87
C MET A 80 -3.16 -3.77 -15.09
N HIS A 81 -3.28 -5.09 -14.89
CA HIS A 81 -2.20 -6.04 -15.12
C HIS A 81 -1.79 -6.10 -16.60
N GLN A 82 -2.74 -6.05 -17.54
CA GLN A 82 -2.43 -6.00 -18.97
C GLN A 82 -1.71 -4.70 -19.37
N LEU A 83 -2.14 -3.56 -18.82
CA LEU A 83 -1.46 -2.28 -19.03
C LEU A 83 -0.05 -2.32 -18.47
N ASP A 84 0.10 -2.93 -17.30
CA ASP A 84 1.38 -3.11 -16.66
C ASP A 84 2.32 -3.99 -17.48
N LEU A 85 1.88 -5.14 -17.99
CA LEU A 85 2.67 -5.98 -18.89
C LEU A 85 3.06 -5.24 -20.18
N LYS A 86 2.17 -4.41 -20.74
CA LYS A 86 2.48 -3.56 -21.91
C LYS A 86 3.54 -2.51 -21.57
N LEU A 87 3.45 -1.88 -20.40
CA LEU A 87 4.43 -0.91 -19.91
C LEU A 87 5.76 -1.58 -19.57
N ASN A 88 5.75 -2.76 -18.97
CA ASN A 88 6.94 -3.53 -18.62
C ASN A 88 7.65 -4.06 -19.89
N ARG A 89 6.89 -4.42 -20.94
CA ARG A 89 7.45 -4.72 -22.26
C ARG A 89 8.13 -3.51 -22.91
N MET A 90 7.67 -2.29 -22.59
CA MET A 90 8.36 -1.04 -22.98
C MET A 90 9.58 -0.72 -22.08
N LYS A 91 9.65 -1.26 -20.86
CA LYS A 91 10.80 -1.09 -19.94
C LYS A 91 12.06 -1.82 -20.40
N HIS A 92 11.97 -2.87 -21.23
CA HIS A 92 13.15 -3.51 -21.84
C HIS A 92 13.84 -2.67 -22.96
N SER A 93 13.73 -1.35 -22.91
CA SER A 93 14.52 -0.41 -23.71
C SER A 93 15.62 0.29 -22.88
N GLU A 94 16.08 -0.36 -21.81
CA GLU A 94 17.26 0.07 -21.03
C GLU A 94 18.52 0.22 -21.92
N ASP A 95 18.54 -0.38 -23.12
CA ASP A 95 19.65 -0.31 -24.08
C ASP A 95 19.36 0.50 -25.36
N VAL A 96 18.27 1.27 -25.43
CA VAL A 96 18.10 2.21 -26.56
C VAL A 96 18.85 3.49 -26.23
N ILE A 97 20.09 3.57 -26.73
CA ILE A 97 20.89 4.80 -26.73
C ILE A 97 20.10 5.87 -27.50
N LEU A 98 19.69 6.94 -26.81
CA LEU A 98 19.17 8.15 -27.46
C LEU A 98 20.18 8.63 -28.49
N SER A 99 19.70 8.92 -29.70
CA SER A 99 20.53 9.55 -30.72
C SER A 99 21.13 10.85 -30.17
N PRO A 100 22.39 11.22 -30.51
CA PRO A 100 22.98 12.49 -30.12
C PRO A 100 22.09 13.71 -30.43
N ASN A 101 21.27 13.62 -31.49
CA ASN A 101 20.34 14.68 -31.87
C ASN A 101 19.19 14.85 -30.85
N GLU A 102 18.69 13.76 -30.27
CA GLU A 102 17.61 13.79 -29.28
C GLU A 102 18.08 14.39 -27.95
N TRP A 103 19.30 14.04 -27.51
CA TRP A 103 19.91 14.71 -26.35
C TRP A 103 20.18 16.19 -26.60
N SER A 104 20.57 16.56 -27.82
CA SER A 104 20.76 17.97 -28.19
C SER A 104 19.45 18.75 -28.12
N HIS A 105 18.33 18.14 -28.53
CA HIS A 105 17.01 18.71 -28.36
C HIS A 105 16.64 18.87 -26.88
N ALA A 106 16.81 17.82 -26.07
CA ALA A 106 16.53 17.87 -24.64
C ALA A 106 17.36 18.95 -23.92
N TRP A 107 18.64 19.11 -24.31
CA TRP A 107 19.52 20.15 -23.80
C TRP A 107 19.04 21.56 -24.16
N ARG A 108 18.68 21.80 -25.43
CA ARG A 108 18.11 23.08 -25.86
C ARG A 108 16.84 23.45 -25.09
N CYS A 109 15.93 22.49 -24.92
CA CYS A 109 14.71 22.70 -24.15
C CYS A 109 15.00 22.95 -22.66
N HIS A 110 15.99 22.27 -22.08
CA HIS A 110 16.44 22.55 -20.71
C HIS A 110 16.95 24.00 -20.56
N LEU A 111 17.80 24.46 -21.48
CA LEU A 111 18.30 25.84 -21.48
C LEU A 111 17.16 26.86 -21.63
N GLN A 112 16.21 26.61 -22.53
CA GLN A 112 15.06 27.50 -22.74
C GLN A 112 14.16 27.61 -21.51
N ARG A 113 14.04 26.55 -20.71
CA ARG A 113 13.26 26.57 -19.46
C ARG A 113 13.92 27.43 -18.37
N GLY A 114 15.24 27.62 -18.42
CA GLY A 114 15.95 28.52 -17.51
C GLY A 114 15.76 28.21 -16.02
N THR A 115 15.47 26.95 -15.66
CA THR A 115 15.29 26.57 -14.25
C THR A 115 16.59 26.81 -13.50
N SER A 116 16.55 27.56 -12.39
CA SER A 116 17.73 27.86 -11.55
C SER A 116 17.83 27.00 -10.28
N THR A 117 16.80 26.18 -10.02
CA THR A 117 16.65 25.38 -8.81
C THR A 117 16.20 23.96 -9.14
N CYS A 118 16.54 23.02 -8.25
CA CYS A 118 16.07 21.65 -8.33
C CYS A 118 14.60 21.56 -7.91
N PRO A 119 13.69 21.06 -8.77
CA PRO A 119 12.27 20.98 -8.44
C PRO A 119 11.92 19.98 -7.31
N ILE A 120 12.84 19.09 -6.94
CA ILE A 120 12.64 18.10 -5.88
C ILE A 120 12.98 18.69 -4.51
N CYS A 121 14.16 19.31 -4.38
CA CYS A 121 14.64 19.84 -3.09
C CYS A 121 14.55 21.37 -2.97
N LEU A 122 14.16 22.06 -4.02
CA LEU A 122 14.02 23.52 -4.13
C LEU A 122 15.31 24.32 -3.92
N CYS A 123 16.47 23.66 -3.83
CA CYS A 123 17.76 24.33 -3.73
C CYS A 123 18.27 24.78 -5.10
N THR A 124 19.04 25.87 -5.14
CA THR A 124 19.74 26.35 -6.34
C THR A 124 20.77 25.36 -6.86
N TRP A 125 21.11 25.47 -8.14
CA TRP A 125 22.25 24.72 -8.69
C TRP A 125 23.55 25.11 -8.01
N THR A 126 24.39 24.12 -7.75
CA THR A 126 25.71 24.31 -7.15
C THR A 126 26.70 23.43 -7.89
N ALA A 127 27.94 23.90 -8.04
CA ALA A 127 29.00 23.14 -8.70
C ALA A 127 29.26 21.78 -8.03
N ASN A 128 29.01 21.68 -6.72
CA ASN A 128 29.28 20.50 -5.91
C ASN A 128 28.19 19.42 -5.98
N ARG A 129 27.09 19.65 -6.70
CA ARG A 129 26.02 18.67 -6.87
C ARG A 129 25.88 18.30 -8.33
N GLU A 130 26.11 17.02 -8.64
CA GLU A 130 25.83 16.47 -9.96
C GLU A 130 24.36 16.68 -10.32
N ARG A 131 24.11 17.04 -11.57
CA ARG A 131 22.78 17.22 -12.12
C ARG A 131 22.50 16.11 -13.13
N VAL A 132 21.22 15.86 -13.34
CA VAL A 132 20.73 14.86 -14.28
C VAL A 132 19.65 15.48 -15.16
N LEU A 133 19.84 15.38 -16.47
CA LEU A 133 18.88 15.76 -17.48
C LEU A 133 18.09 14.53 -17.92
N LEU A 134 16.77 14.64 -17.91
CA LEU A 134 15.87 13.61 -18.41
C LEU A 134 15.59 13.79 -19.90
N SER A 135 15.20 12.71 -20.58
CA SER A 135 14.77 12.73 -21.99
C SER A 135 13.58 13.67 -22.26
N CYS A 136 12.78 13.96 -21.23
CA CYS A 136 11.70 14.96 -21.27
C CYS A 136 12.16 16.41 -21.00
N SER A 137 13.48 16.66 -21.04
CA SER A 137 14.12 17.98 -20.87
C SER A 137 14.03 18.61 -19.48
N HIS A 138 13.72 17.82 -18.44
CA HIS A 138 13.71 18.29 -17.05
C HIS A 138 14.99 17.91 -16.33
N THR A 139 15.45 18.79 -15.43
CA THR A 139 16.73 18.65 -14.75
C THR A 139 16.55 18.60 -13.23
N PHE A 140 17.31 17.72 -12.58
CA PHE A 140 17.29 17.53 -11.13
C PHE A 140 18.72 17.35 -10.59
N HIS A 141 18.91 17.43 -9.27
CA HIS A 141 20.12 16.84 -8.68
C HIS A 141 20.06 15.32 -8.84
N ALA A 142 21.20 14.71 -9.16
CA ALA A 142 21.29 13.25 -9.32
C ALA A 142 20.77 12.51 -8.07
N VAL A 143 21.25 12.92 -6.89
CA VAL A 143 20.83 12.36 -5.59
C VAL A 143 19.34 12.56 -5.32
N CYS A 144 18.78 13.72 -5.65
CA CYS A 144 17.37 13.99 -5.42
C CYS A 144 16.47 13.09 -6.28
N LEU A 145 16.84 12.88 -7.55
CA LEU A 145 16.08 12.00 -8.43
C LEU A 145 16.21 10.54 -7.99
N GLU A 146 17.41 10.09 -7.64
CA GLU A 146 17.67 8.72 -7.17
C GLU A 146 16.87 8.39 -5.90
N GLN A 147 16.86 9.29 -4.91
CA GLN A 147 16.06 9.08 -3.70
C GLN A 147 14.56 9.02 -4.00
N LEU A 148 14.08 9.84 -4.94
CA LEU A 148 12.69 9.79 -5.36
C LEU A 148 12.34 8.47 -6.08
N GLU A 149 13.23 8.00 -6.96
CA GLU A 149 13.10 6.69 -7.63
C GLU A 149 13.06 5.57 -6.60
N LEU A 150 13.95 5.58 -5.60
CA LEU A 150 14.00 4.60 -4.51
C LEU A 150 12.74 4.62 -3.65
N MET A 151 12.24 5.80 -3.27
CA MET A 151 11.00 5.92 -2.48
C MET A 151 9.78 5.42 -3.25
N ARG A 152 9.73 5.66 -4.57
CA ARG A 152 8.66 5.11 -5.43
C ARG A 152 8.83 3.60 -5.65
N GLY A 153 10.08 3.14 -5.68
CA GLY A 153 10.51 1.74 -5.85
C GLY A 153 10.01 0.78 -4.77
N LYS A 154 9.84 1.29 -3.54
CA LYS A 154 9.38 0.52 -2.38
C LYS A 154 7.87 0.61 -2.27
N GLY A 155 7.16 -0.30 -2.94
CA GLY A 155 5.76 -0.59 -2.60
C GLY A 155 5.66 -1.06 -1.15
N LEU A 156 4.48 -0.89 -0.53
CA LEU A 156 4.22 -1.37 0.84
C LEU A 156 4.12 -2.91 0.92
N ASP A 157 4.10 -3.59 -0.22
CA ASP A 157 3.83 -5.02 -0.36
C ASP A 157 4.85 -5.64 -1.34
N ASP A 158 5.51 -6.72 -0.91
CA ASP A 158 6.75 -7.27 -1.49
C ASP A 158 6.55 -8.12 -2.76
N GLU A 159 5.35 -8.16 -3.34
CA GLU A 159 5.03 -9.02 -4.48
C GLU A 159 4.38 -8.23 -5.64
N GLN A 160 5.19 -7.98 -6.67
CA GLN A 160 4.80 -7.51 -8.01
C GLN A 160 4.15 -6.11 -8.17
N GLN A 161 4.39 -5.14 -7.28
CA GLN A 161 4.07 -3.75 -7.64
C GLN A 161 5.09 -3.20 -8.64
N THR A 162 4.72 -3.12 -9.91
CA THR A 162 5.50 -2.48 -10.96
C THR A 162 5.55 -0.97 -10.75
N VAL A 163 6.71 -0.50 -10.31
CA VAL A 163 6.92 0.92 -10.11
C VAL A 163 7.07 1.61 -11.46
N ILE A 164 6.10 2.45 -11.81
CA ILE A 164 6.20 3.34 -12.97
C ILE A 164 7.05 4.53 -12.58
N ILE A 165 8.33 4.48 -12.95
CA ILE A 165 9.24 5.63 -12.82
C ILE A 165 8.81 6.68 -13.85
N SER A 166 8.39 7.86 -13.35
CA SER A 166 7.89 8.96 -14.17
C SER A 166 8.49 10.29 -13.73
N CYS A 167 8.64 11.21 -14.69
CA CYS A 167 9.22 12.52 -14.43
C CYS A 167 8.38 13.29 -13.39
N PRO A 168 8.99 13.88 -12.33
CA PRO A 168 8.25 14.61 -11.30
C PRO A 168 7.46 15.81 -11.81
N ILE A 169 7.88 16.38 -12.95
CA ILE A 169 7.29 17.60 -13.51
C ILE A 169 6.23 17.26 -14.54
N CYS A 170 6.59 16.55 -15.61
CA CYS A 170 5.68 16.27 -16.73
C CYS A 170 5.03 14.89 -16.71
N ARG A 171 5.34 14.05 -15.71
CA ARG A 171 4.79 12.69 -15.55
C ARG A 171 5.09 11.74 -16.71
N TRP A 172 6.02 12.11 -17.61
CA TRP A 172 6.50 11.21 -18.67
C TRP A 172 7.13 9.96 -18.05
N ALA A 173 6.55 8.80 -18.33
CA ALA A 173 7.01 7.50 -17.83
C ALA A 173 8.21 6.97 -18.63
N GLY A 174 9.07 6.17 -17.99
CA GLY A 174 10.20 5.51 -18.68
C GLY A 174 11.18 6.51 -19.29
N TYR A 175 11.45 7.62 -18.59
CA TYR A 175 12.44 8.57 -19.05
C TYR A 175 13.84 7.95 -19.08
N ARG A 176 14.68 8.43 -19.99
CA ARG A 176 16.13 8.18 -19.95
C ARG A 176 16.82 9.33 -19.24
N LYS A 177 17.94 9.05 -18.56
CA LYS A 177 18.66 10.03 -17.74
C LYS A 177 20.12 10.15 -18.18
N ARG A 178 20.64 11.39 -18.24
CA ARG A 178 22.04 11.70 -18.56
C ARG A 178 22.61 12.65 -17.52
N LYS A 179 23.78 12.33 -16.98
CA LYS A 179 24.50 13.22 -16.08
C LYS A 179 24.99 14.45 -16.82
N ILE A 180 24.87 15.62 -16.18
CA ILE A 180 25.31 16.91 -16.72
C ILE A 180 26.12 17.64 -15.63
N PRO A 181 27.10 18.51 -16.00
CA PRO A 181 27.91 19.24 -15.03
C PRO A 181 27.07 20.10 -14.09
N GLY A 182 27.59 20.41 -12.89
CA GLY A 182 26.87 21.13 -11.82
C GLY A 182 26.53 22.60 -12.13
N LEU A 183 27.14 23.17 -13.17
CA LEU A 183 26.86 24.51 -13.69
C LEU A 183 26.74 24.44 -15.21
N ASP A 184 25.84 25.22 -15.80
CA ASP A 184 25.58 25.27 -17.26
C ASP A 184 26.68 25.98 -18.05
N GLY A 185 27.86 26.18 -17.45
CA GLY A 185 28.96 26.94 -18.02
C GLY A 185 30.27 26.17 -18.01
N LEU A 186 30.49 25.36 -19.05
CA LEU A 186 31.73 25.24 -19.84
C LEU A 186 31.60 24.06 -20.80
N MET A 187 31.85 24.32 -22.08
CA MET A 187 31.95 23.41 -23.24
C MET A 187 30.73 23.37 -24.18
N LEU A 188 30.59 24.40 -25.01
CA LEU A 188 30.41 24.29 -26.46
C LEU A 188 30.93 25.62 -27.08
N GLY A 189 32.25 25.72 -27.16
CA GLY A 189 32.98 26.49 -28.17
C GLY A 189 33.65 25.50 -29.09
#